data_AF-A0A843DQD8-F1
#
_entry.id   AF-A0A843DQD8-F1
#
_cell.length_a   1.000
_cell.length_b   1.000
_cell.length_c   1.000
_cell.angle_alpha   90.00
_cell.angle_beta   90.00
_cell.angle_gamma   90.00
#
_symmetry.space_group_name_H-M   'P 1'
#
loop_
_entity.id
_entity.type
_entity.pdbx_description
1 polymer ?
#
loop_
_entity_poly.entity_id
_entity_poly.type
_entity_poly.pdbx_seq_one_letter_code
_entity_poly.pdbx_strand_id
1 'polypeptide(L)'
;ENIQEFWEHYGFGEVQVVSTAPLQLDVYKCYECMTLPKGINGGCIISKGMFSALFSAFFHCPVQVRELSCMTDGSECCRFEIKPKML
;
A
#
# COMPACT_ATOMS: atom_id res chain seq x y z
N GLU A 1 6.08 15.27 -7.27
CA GLU A 1 5.22 14.75 -6.21
C GLU A 1 5.78 13.41 -5.76
N ASN A 2 5.92 13.21 -4.46
CA ASN A 2 6.29 11.91 -3.90
C ASN A 2 5.02 11.09 -3.59
N ILE A 3 5.18 9.82 -3.23
CA ILE A 3 4.00 8.96 -2.99
C ILE A 3 3.15 9.42 -1.80
N GLN A 4 3.74 10.08 -0.81
CA GLN A 4 3.03 10.55 0.38
C GLN A 4 2.10 11.72 0.03
N GLU A 5 2.64 12.73 -0.68
CA GLU A 5 1.88 13.87 -1.18
C GLU A 5 0.74 13.42 -2.10
N PHE A 6 1.03 12.52 -3.05
CA PHE A 6 0.03 11.99 -3.97
C PHE A 6 -1.10 11.26 -3.21
N TRP A 7 -0.77 10.38 -2.26
CA TRP A 7 -1.78 9.62 -1.54
C TRP A 7 -2.70 10.52 -0.71
N GLU A 8 -2.10 11.50 -0.02
CA GLU A 8 -2.84 12.44 0.82
C GLU A 8 -3.72 13.37 -0.03
N HIS A 9 -3.16 13.94 -1.10
CA HIS A 9 -3.85 14.88 -1.99
C HIS A 9 -5.13 14.28 -2.59
N TYR A 10 -5.07 13.01 -3.01
CA TYR A 10 -6.22 12.31 -3.61
C TYR A 10 -7.09 11.58 -2.58
N GLY A 11 -6.82 11.72 -1.28
CA GLY A 11 -7.64 11.18 -0.20
C GLY A 11 -7.58 9.66 -0.05
N PHE A 12 -6.50 9.02 -0.51
CA PHE A 12 -6.30 7.58 -0.36
C PHE A 12 -5.82 7.17 1.04
N GLY A 13 -5.33 8.13 1.82
CA GLY A 13 -4.84 7.95 3.19
C GLY A 13 -3.51 8.67 3.39
N GLU A 14 -2.86 8.38 4.51
CA GLU A 14 -1.57 8.96 4.88
C GLU A 14 -0.49 7.88 4.79
N VAL A 15 0.49 8.09 3.91
CA VAL A 15 1.58 7.11 3.69
C VAL A 15 2.80 7.44 4.55
N GLN A 16 3.35 6.42 5.21
CA GLN A 16 4.66 6.46 5.84
C GLN A 16 5.58 5.40 5.25
N VAL A 17 6.83 5.77 4.96
CA VAL A 17 7.87 4.83 4.54
C VAL A 17 8.53 4.23 5.79
N VAL A 18 8.31 2.94 6.03
CA VAL A 18 8.80 2.23 7.22
C VAL A 18 10.22 1.69 7.00
N SER A 19 10.49 1.20 5.80
CA SER A 19 11.79 0.68 5.39
C SER A 19 11.96 0.86 3.89
N THR A 20 13.21 0.96 3.43
CA THR A 20 13.57 1.00 2.00
C THR A 20 14.24 -0.29 1.52
N ALA A 21 14.55 -1.23 2.42
CA ALA A 21 15.17 -2.51 2.10
C ALA A 21 14.72 -3.63 3.05
N PRO A 22 13.62 -4.36 2.74
CA PRO A 22 12.73 -4.17 1.58
C PRO A 22 11.86 -2.92 1.73
N LEU A 23 11.32 -2.40 0.62
CA LEU A 23 10.41 -1.26 0.67
C LEU A 23 9.13 -1.65 1.42
N GLN A 24 8.84 -0.94 2.51
CA GLN A 24 7.63 -1.11 3.29
C GLN A 24 6.93 0.22 3.51
N LEU A 25 5.62 0.23 3.31
CA LEU A 25 4.76 1.39 3.45
C LEU A 25 3.65 1.08 4.46
N ASP A 26 3.38 2.02 5.36
CA ASP A 26 2.17 2.05 6.16
C ASP A 26 1.20 3.07 5.56
N VAL A 27 -0.07 2.69 5.43
CA VAL A 27 -1.16 3.57 5.02
C VAL A 27 -2.14 3.71 6.17
N TYR A 28 -2.17 4.89 6.77
CA TYR A 28 -3.14 5.27 7.79
C TYR A 28 -4.37 5.90 7.14
N LYS A 29 -5.51 5.83 7.84
CA LYS A 29 -6.80 6.33 7.31
C LYS A 29 -7.05 5.83 5.87
N CYS A 30 -6.76 4.55 5.62
CA CYS A 30 -6.89 3.95 4.31
C CYS A 30 -8.34 4.06 3.81
N TYR A 31 -8.54 4.75 2.69
CA TYR A 31 -9.87 4.97 2.10
C TYR A 31 -10.65 3.67 1.89
N GLU A 32 -9.99 2.64 1.36
CA GLU A 32 -10.62 1.33 1.14
C GLU A 32 -11.10 0.71 2.45
N CYS A 33 -10.27 0.71 3.48
CA CYS A 33 -10.66 0.11 4.77
C CYS A 33 -11.70 0.92 5.54
N MET A 34 -11.78 2.22 5.32
CA MET A 34 -12.85 3.05 5.90
C MET A 34 -14.19 2.83 5.21
N THR A 35 -14.20 2.30 3.99
CA THR A 35 -15.41 2.05 3.19
C THR A 35 -15.84 0.58 3.18
N LEU A 36 -14.93 -0.35 3.45
CA LEU A 36 -15.21 -1.78 3.47
C LEU A 36 -15.69 -2.29 4.85
N PRO A 37 -16.52 -3.34 4.89
CA PRO A 37 -16.84 -4.06 6.12
C PRO A 37 -15.58 -4.58 6.84
N LYS A 38 -15.63 -4.61 8.17
CA LYS A 38 -14.60 -5.26 9.00
C LYS A 38 -14.57 -6.78 8.75
N GLY A 39 -13.39 -7.39 8.88
CA GLY A 39 -13.17 -8.82 8.67
C GLY A 39 -13.04 -9.25 7.21
N ILE A 40 -12.99 -8.31 6.26
CA ILE A 40 -12.60 -8.62 4.88
C ILE A 40 -11.08 -8.75 4.81
N ASN A 41 -10.61 -9.97 4.62
CA ASN A 41 -9.19 -10.25 4.40
C ASN A 41 -8.71 -9.63 3.08
N GLY A 42 -7.60 -8.89 3.13
CA GLY A 42 -6.94 -8.35 1.92
C GLY A 42 -7.75 -7.27 1.20
N GLY A 43 -8.40 -6.39 1.97
CA GLY A 43 -9.35 -5.40 1.47
C GLY A 43 -8.76 -4.32 0.55
N CYS A 44 -7.46 -4.05 0.60
CA CYS A 44 -6.86 -2.91 -0.12
C CYS A 44 -6.45 -3.26 -1.57
N ILE A 45 -7.37 -3.77 -2.37
CA ILE A 45 -7.08 -4.22 -3.74
C ILE A 45 -6.70 -3.07 -4.68
N ILE A 46 -7.28 -1.88 -4.49
CA ILE A 46 -6.99 -0.69 -5.30
C ILE A 46 -5.59 -0.20 -4.96
N SER A 47 -5.26 -0.04 -3.68
CA SER A 47 -3.93 0.35 -3.22
C SER A 47 -2.86 -0.62 -3.72
N LYS A 48 -3.11 -1.94 -3.65
CA LYS A 48 -2.20 -2.95 -4.20
C LYS A 48 -1.98 -2.79 -5.70
N GLY A 49 -3.05 -2.54 -6.47
CA GLY A 49 -2.97 -2.29 -7.90
C GLY A 49 -2.16 -1.04 -8.24
N MET A 50 -2.42 0.06 -7.53
CA MET A 50 -1.71 1.33 -7.71
C MET A 50 -0.23 1.20 -7.33
N PHE A 51 0.10 0.62 -6.17
CA PHE A 51 1.48 0.36 -5.79
C PHE A 51 2.19 -0.56 -6.79
N SER A 52 1.50 -1.59 -7.29
CA SER A 52 2.07 -2.48 -8.30
C SER A 52 2.45 -1.71 -9.57
N ALA A 53 1.56 -0.86 -10.09
CA ALA A 53 1.81 -0.06 -11.28
C ALA A 53 2.93 0.97 -11.06
N LEU A 54 2.84 1.76 -9.99
CA LEU A 54 3.79 2.83 -9.66
C LEU A 54 5.20 2.28 -9.44
N PHE A 55 5.34 1.25 -8.61
CA PHE A 55 6.66 0.71 -8.29
C PHE A 55 7.22 -0.16 -9.41
N SER A 56 6.38 -0.78 -10.25
CA SER A 56 6.89 -1.43 -11.46
C SER A 56 7.50 -0.41 -12.43
N ALA A 57 6.87 0.76 -12.58
CA ALA A 57 7.42 1.85 -13.37
C ALA A 57 8.71 2.42 -12.76
N PHE A 58 8.75 2.62 -11.44
CA PHE A 58 9.91 3.15 -10.72
C PHE A 58 11.13 2.20 -10.77
N PHE A 59 10.93 0.90 -10.57
CA PHE A 59 12.02 -0.09 -10.56
C PHE A 59 12.35 -0.65 -11.97
N HIS A 60 11.63 -0.22 -13.01
CA HIS A 60 11.75 -0.74 -14.38
C HIS A 60 11.61 -2.27 -14.49
N CYS A 61 10.87 -2.90 -13.58
CA CYS A 61 10.60 -4.33 -13.59
C CYS A 61 9.29 -4.64 -12.84
N PRO A 62 8.62 -5.77 -13.10
CA PRO A 62 7.43 -6.15 -12.34
C PRO A 62 7.74 -6.26 -10.85
N VAL A 63 6.87 -5.74 -9.99
CA VAL A 63 6.97 -5.93 -8.54
C VAL A 63 5.94 -6.93 -8.00
N GLN A 64 6.22 -7.46 -6.82
CA GLN A 64 5.24 -8.10 -5.96
C GLN A 64 4.86 -7.11 -4.86
N VAL A 65 3.55 -6.88 -4.67
CA VAL A 65 3.00 -6.11 -3.56
C VAL A 65 2.26 -7.07 -2.64
N ARG A 66 2.71 -7.16 -1.38
CA ARG A 66 2.08 -7.97 -0.34
C ARG A 66 1.50 -7.05 0.72
N GLU A 67 0.24 -7.25 1.06
CA GLU A 67 -0.37 -6.64 2.23
C GLU A 67 -0.05 -7.53 3.45
N LEU A 68 0.70 -6.98 4.40
CA LEU A 68 1.17 -7.66 5.61
C LEU A 68 0.19 -7.51 6.78
N SER A 69 -0.53 -6.38 6.82
CA SER A 69 -1.60 -6.10 7.79
C SER A 69 -2.63 -5.18 7.15
N CYS A 70 -3.88 -5.23 7.64
CA CYS A 70 -4.98 -4.43 7.12
C CYS A 70 -5.84 -3.86 8.25
N MET A 71 -6.36 -2.64 8.07
CA MET A 71 -7.26 -2.01 9.03
C MET A 71 -8.61 -2.74 9.16
N THR A 72 -9.09 -3.43 8.11
CA THR A 72 -10.30 -4.26 8.20
C THR A 72 -10.13 -5.43 9.18
N ASP A 73 -8.90 -5.84 9.44
CA ASP A 73 -8.53 -6.91 10.37
C ASP A 73 -8.23 -6.38 11.79
N GLY A 74 -8.50 -5.09 12.04
CA GLY A 74 -8.29 -4.44 13.34
C GLY A 74 -6.87 -3.90 13.57
N SER A 75 -6.03 -3.87 12.54
CA SER A 75 -4.72 -3.19 12.62
C SER A 75 -4.90 -1.67 12.57
N GLU A 76 -3.95 -0.92 13.16
CA GLU A 76 -3.95 0.55 13.14
C GLU A 76 -3.73 1.14 11.74
N CYS A 77 -3.05 0.41 10.86
CA CYS A 77 -2.76 0.80 9.49
C CYS A 77 -2.73 -0.43 8.55
N CYS A 78 -2.76 -0.15 7.25
CA CYS A 78 -2.49 -1.16 6.24
C CYS A 78 -1.00 -1.14 5.89
N ARG A 79 -0.31 -2.25 6.12
CA ARG A 79 1.13 -2.36 5.84
C ARG A 79 1.35 -3.11 4.55
N PHE A 80 2.18 -2.56 3.66
CA PHE A 80 2.54 -3.16 2.39
C PHE A 80 4.04 -3.40 2.33
N GLU A 81 4.42 -4.56 1.78
CA GLU A 81 5.78 -4.86 1.35
C GLU A 81 5.84 -4.90 -0.17
N ILE A 82 6.80 -4.18 -0.74
CA ILE A 82 7.00 -4.07 -2.19
C ILE A 82 8.39 -4.59 -2.53
N LYS A 83 8.45 -5.58 -3.43
CA LYS A 83 9.70 -6.22 -3.86
C LYS A 83 9.75 -6.34 -5.38
N PRO A 84 10.86 -5.94 -6.05
CA PRO A 84 11.11 -6.34 -7.43
C PRO A 84 11.00 -7.85 -7.59
N LYS A 85 10.31 -8.32 -8.64
CA LYS A 85 10.40 -9.71 -9.07
C LYS A 85 11.73 -9.85 -9.81
N MET A 86 12.77 -10.26 -9.09
CA MET A 86 13.99 -10.71 -9.76
C MET A 86 13.62 -11.93 -10.61
N LEU A 87 13.91 -11.86 -11.91
CA LEU A 87 13.80 -12.99 -12.83
C LEU A 87 14.82 -14.07 -12.49
#